data_AF-A0A7J4TZF5-F1
#
_entry.id   AF-A0A7J4TZF5-F1
#
_cell.length_a   1.000
_cell.length_b   1.000
_cell.length_c   1.000
_cell.angle_alpha   90.00
_cell.angle_beta   90.00
_cell.angle_gamma   90.00
#
_symmetry.space_group_name_H-M   'P 1'
#
loop_
_entity.id
_entity.type
_entity.pdbx_description
1 polymer ?
#
loop_
_entity_poly.entity_id
_entity_poly.type
_entity_poly.pdbx_seq_one_letter_code
_entity_poly.pdbx_strand_id
1 'polypeptide(L)'
;MDWETDDIRGETTCATCGYVAAQNMIDPGAEWTNHSGGDDRSRVGAPTRIDLSDKGLNTSIDRRDISAGKHGMTARQAREWRRRQVIDQRSKTRDSRSRNLSQAMQFIKNHGGLPPQIQQQAAGLYRKSVESGLVTGRSIRGVSAACVYVAAREARIPRKIDDIASAFDMSTEVEKKELKRTIRLVARTLGAHHVTGPEEYLEKFHSDLGLPAPILGAVRELWNRVQDQYAWQGKKPSGIAGVLLYHASQNSDSPRTQSEVCKVSGISEVTLRGLLKQLNSMLETR
;
A
#
# COMPACT_ATOMS: atom_id res chain seq x y z
N MET A 1 -29.17 29.45 -8.27
CA MET A 1 -29.32 29.79 -6.84
C MET A 1 -28.14 29.16 -6.17
N ASP A 2 -27.16 29.98 -5.80
CA ASP A 2 -25.94 29.50 -5.18
C ASP A 2 -26.20 29.40 -3.68
N TRP A 3 -26.18 28.16 -3.20
CA TRP A 3 -26.35 27.81 -1.80
C TRP A 3 -24.97 27.61 -1.19
N GLU A 4 -24.70 28.28 -0.08
CA GLU A 4 -23.47 28.18 0.67
C GLU A 4 -23.77 27.52 2.03
N THR A 5 -23.02 26.47 2.34
CA THR A 5 -23.16 25.70 3.58
C THR A 5 -22.06 26.15 4.55
N ASP A 6 -22.46 26.73 5.68
CA ASP A 6 -21.57 27.04 6.80
C ASP A 6 -21.65 25.90 7.81
N ASP A 7 -20.63 25.03 7.80
CA ASP A 7 -20.53 23.88 8.70
C ASP A 7 -20.31 24.28 10.17
N ILE A 8 -19.74 25.46 10.44
CA ILE A 8 -19.47 25.94 11.81
C ILE A 8 -20.76 26.45 12.46
N ARG A 9 -21.59 27.15 11.69
CA ARG A 9 -22.91 27.62 12.15
C ARG A 9 -24.00 26.56 11.98
N GLY A 10 -23.77 25.54 11.15
CA GLY A 10 -24.75 24.51 10.83
C GLY A 10 -25.91 25.07 10.01
N GLU A 11 -25.62 26.01 9.10
CA GLU A 11 -26.61 26.72 8.29
C GLU A 11 -26.33 26.59 6.79
N THR A 12 -27.39 26.52 5.97
CA THR A 12 -27.28 26.64 4.51
C THR A 12 -27.99 27.91 4.07
N THR A 13 -27.24 28.83 3.49
CA THR A 13 -27.71 30.17 3.14
C THR A 13 -27.62 30.42 1.64
N CYS A 14 -28.52 31.23 1.09
CA CYS A 14 -28.38 31.67 -0.30
C CYS A 14 -27.38 32.82 -0.38
N ALA A 15 -26.32 32.66 -1.16
CA ALA A 15 -25.25 33.66 -1.30
C ALA A 15 -25.75 35.00 -1.89
N THR A 16 -26.86 34.98 -2.64
CA THR A 16 -27.39 36.19 -3.31
C THR A 16 -28.34 37.01 -2.43
N CYS A 17 -29.14 36.37 -1.58
CA CYS A 17 -30.20 37.07 -0.81
C CYS A 17 -30.16 36.84 0.71
N GLY A 18 -29.25 36.01 1.21
CA GLY A 18 -29.11 35.74 2.64
C GLY A 18 -30.22 34.88 3.25
N TYR A 19 -31.09 34.28 2.42
CA TYR A 19 -32.15 33.39 2.91
C TYR A 19 -31.53 32.11 3.50
N VAL A 20 -31.85 31.82 4.77
CA VAL A 20 -31.44 30.59 5.46
C VAL A 20 -32.43 29.49 5.11
N ALA A 21 -32.01 28.54 4.28
CA ALA A 21 -32.86 27.42 3.86
C ALA A 21 -32.84 26.25 4.86
N ALA A 22 -31.71 26.07 5.57
CA ALA A 22 -31.56 25.05 6.60
C ALA A 22 -30.71 25.61 7.75
N GLN A 23 -31.04 25.20 8.98
CA GLN A 23 -30.35 25.59 10.22
C GLN A 23 -30.30 24.40 11.17
N ASN A 24 -29.39 24.42 12.14
CA ASN A 24 -29.13 23.30 13.07
C ASN A 24 -28.76 21.99 12.36
N MET A 25 -27.94 22.06 11.32
CA MET A 25 -27.42 20.84 10.69
C MET A 25 -26.57 20.05 11.69
N ILE A 26 -26.74 18.73 11.65
CA ILE A 26 -25.93 17.81 12.44
C ILE A 26 -24.53 17.81 11.86
N ASP A 27 -23.52 18.13 12.66
CA ASP A 27 -22.11 18.00 12.27
C ASP A 27 -21.78 16.51 12.04
N PRO A 28 -21.44 16.09 10.81
CA PRO A 28 -21.01 14.73 10.52
C PRO A 28 -19.53 14.48 10.88
N GLY A 29 -18.82 15.54 11.29
CA GLY A 29 -17.45 15.50 11.75
C GLY A 29 -17.27 14.66 13.00
N ALA A 30 -16.03 14.30 13.29
CA ALA A 30 -15.72 13.67 14.55
C ALA A 30 -15.93 14.71 15.67
N GLU A 31 -16.76 14.41 16.66
CA GLU A 31 -17.01 15.29 17.83
C GLU A 31 -15.75 15.61 18.66
N TRP A 32 -14.58 15.09 18.27
CA TRP A 32 -13.33 15.25 18.99
C TRP A 32 -12.26 15.97 18.17
N THR A 33 -11.56 16.89 18.84
CA THR A 33 -10.28 17.46 18.45
C THR A 33 -9.30 17.21 19.59
N ASN A 34 -8.26 16.41 19.35
CA ASN A 34 -7.26 16.17 20.38
C ASN A 34 -6.33 17.39 20.48
N HIS A 35 -6.64 18.33 21.37
CA HIS A 35 -5.86 19.54 21.58
C HIS A 35 -4.59 19.33 22.44
N SER A 36 -4.38 18.12 22.97
CA SER A 36 -3.24 17.80 23.83
C SER A 36 -2.58 16.50 23.38
N GLY A 37 -1.27 16.47 23.18
CA GLY A 37 -0.51 15.25 22.84
C GLY A 37 -0.46 14.18 23.94
N GLY A 38 -1.44 14.14 24.84
CA GLY A 38 -1.60 13.16 25.91
C GLY A 38 -2.51 11.99 25.54
N ASP A 39 -2.72 11.10 26.52
CA ASP A 39 -3.57 9.91 26.40
C ASP A 39 -5.01 10.33 26.07
N ASP A 40 -5.52 9.85 24.94
CA ASP A 40 -6.84 10.21 24.42
C ASP A 40 -7.94 9.71 25.38
N ARG A 41 -8.66 10.65 25.99
CA ARG A 41 -9.79 10.39 26.90
C ARG A 41 -11.14 10.37 26.18
N SER A 42 -11.14 10.15 24.87
CA SER A 42 -12.37 10.13 24.06
C SER A 42 -13.33 9.03 24.51
N ARG A 43 -14.62 9.38 24.58
CA ARG A 43 -15.72 8.48 24.98
C ARG A 43 -16.18 7.58 23.82
N VAL A 44 -15.85 7.93 22.57
CA VAL A 44 -16.46 7.38 21.36
C VAL A 44 -15.64 6.29 20.63
N GLY A 45 -14.45 5.95 21.14
CA GLY A 45 -13.64 4.86 20.61
C GLY A 45 -12.94 5.17 19.28
N ALA A 46 -12.23 4.18 18.74
CA ALA A 46 -11.45 4.34 17.50
C ALA A 46 -12.35 4.31 16.25
N PRO A 47 -11.98 5.03 15.16
CA PRO A 47 -12.71 4.97 13.90
C PRO A 47 -12.71 3.56 13.32
N THR A 48 -13.73 3.24 12.53
CA THR A 48 -13.80 1.93 11.87
C THR A 48 -12.68 1.80 10.83
N ARG A 49 -11.92 0.70 10.87
CA ARG A 49 -10.81 0.47 9.94
C ARG A 49 -10.97 -0.82 9.17
N ILE A 50 -10.69 -0.78 7.87
CA ILE A 50 -10.94 -1.92 6.97
C ILE A 50 -9.94 -3.06 7.20
N ASP A 51 -8.74 -2.75 7.70
CA ASP A 51 -7.68 -3.72 8.01
C ASP A 51 -7.93 -4.53 9.29
N LEU A 52 -8.95 -4.21 10.07
CA LEU A 52 -9.40 -5.05 11.19
C LEU A 52 -10.46 -6.01 10.70
N SER A 53 -10.42 -7.29 11.11
CA SER A 53 -11.39 -8.32 10.70
C SER A 53 -12.84 -7.85 10.82
N ASP A 54 -13.18 -7.29 11.98
CA ASP A 54 -14.53 -6.85 12.35
C ASP A 54 -14.72 -5.34 12.21
N LYS A 55 -13.87 -4.70 11.41
CA LYS A 55 -13.87 -3.25 11.17
C LYS A 55 -13.70 -2.37 12.42
N GLY A 56 -13.29 -2.93 13.56
CA GLY A 56 -13.17 -2.22 14.83
C GLY A 56 -14.40 -2.29 15.73
N LEU A 57 -15.42 -3.10 15.39
CA LEU A 57 -16.64 -3.26 16.20
C LEU A 57 -16.42 -4.06 17.49
N ASN A 58 -15.44 -4.96 17.48
CA ASN A 58 -15.14 -5.82 18.62
C ASN A 58 -14.09 -5.20 19.54
N THR A 59 -14.36 -5.18 20.84
CA THR A 59 -13.37 -4.83 21.88
C THR A 59 -12.41 -5.99 22.12
N SER A 60 -11.16 -5.73 22.50
CA SER A 60 -10.18 -6.78 22.84
C SER A 60 -9.64 -6.63 24.25
N ILE A 61 -9.59 -7.74 24.98
CA ILE A 61 -8.85 -7.82 26.25
C ILE A 61 -7.39 -8.13 25.91
N ASP A 62 -6.49 -7.17 26.13
CA ASP A 62 -5.05 -7.38 25.92
C ASP A 62 -4.43 -8.13 27.09
N ARG A 63 -3.55 -9.09 26.79
CA ARG A 63 -2.81 -9.83 27.82
C ARG A 63 -1.88 -8.94 28.63
N ARG A 64 -1.39 -7.85 28.05
CA ARG A 64 -0.49 -6.86 28.69
C ARG A 64 -1.15 -6.12 29.85
N ASP A 65 -2.47 -6.11 29.89
CA ASP A 65 -3.24 -5.49 30.99
C ASP A 65 -3.57 -6.48 32.11
N ILE A 66 -3.29 -7.77 31.89
CA ILE A 66 -3.58 -8.86 32.83
C ILE A 66 -2.30 -9.26 33.58
N SER A 67 -1.79 -8.35 34.41
CA SER A 67 -0.66 -8.62 35.30
C SER A 67 -1.06 -8.50 36.77
N ALA A 68 -0.57 -9.41 37.62
CA ALA A 68 -0.76 -9.34 39.06
C ALA A 68 -0.03 -8.09 39.59
N GLY A 69 -0.73 -7.23 40.34
CA GLY A 69 -0.21 -5.95 40.82
C GLY A 69 -0.48 -4.75 39.90
N LYS A 70 -0.66 -4.94 38.59
CA LYS A 70 -1.17 -3.89 37.70
C LYS A 70 -2.67 -3.72 37.96
N HIS A 71 -3.15 -2.48 38.09
CA HIS A 71 -4.55 -2.15 38.40
C HIS A 71 -5.11 -2.79 39.70
N GLY A 72 -4.25 -3.12 40.68
CA GLY A 72 -4.68 -3.68 41.97
C GLY A 72 -5.25 -5.09 41.92
N MET A 73 -4.99 -5.86 40.85
CA MET A 73 -5.53 -7.20 40.67
C MET A 73 -4.82 -8.26 41.52
N THR A 74 -5.59 -9.08 42.23
CA THR A 74 -5.11 -10.29 42.90
C THR A 74 -4.70 -11.37 41.90
N ALA A 75 -3.84 -12.31 42.30
CA ALA A 75 -3.43 -13.43 41.46
C ALA A 75 -4.63 -14.31 40.98
N ARG A 76 -5.67 -14.43 41.81
CA ARG A 76 -6.92 -15.13 41.44
C ARG A 76 -7.66 -14.39 40.33
N GLN A 77 -7.85 -13.08 40.48
CA GLN A 77 -8.49 -12.25 39.45
C GLN A 77 -7.69 -12.26 38.15
N ALA A 78 -6.36 -12.17 38.21
CA ALA A 78 -5.51 -12.27 37.02
C ALA A 78 -5.71 -13.60 36.26
N ARG A 79 -5.84 -14.73 36.96
CA ARG A 79 -6.16 -16.02 36.32
C ARG A 79 -7.54 -16.02 35.67
N GLU A 80 -8.54 -15.45 36.33
CA GLU A 80 -9.89 -15.34 35.79
C GLU A 80 -9.94 -14.47 34.53
N TRP A 81 -9.26 -13.32 34.54
CA TRP A 81 -9.17 -12.43 33.38
C TRP A 81 -8.41 -13.08 32.22
N ARG A 82 -7.36 -13.88 32.48
CA ARG A 82 -6.73 -14.69 31.43
C ARG A 82 -7.72 -15.67 30.80
N ARG A 83 -8.60 -16.29 31.60
CA ARG A 83 -9.65 -17.18 31.06
C ARG A 83 -10.64 -16.40 30.19
N ARG A 84 -11.08 -15.21 30.63
CA ARG A 84 -11.98 -14.33 29.86
C ARG A 84 -11.33 -13.86 28.55
N GLN A 85 -10.04 -13.52 28.59
CA GLN A 85 -9.25 -13.15 27.41
C GLN A 85 -9.22 -14.27 26.36
N VAL A 86 -9.06 -15.52 26.79
CA VAL A 86 -9.11 -16.68 25.89
C VAL A 86 -10.52 -16.86 25.29
N ILE A 87 -11.57 -16.66 26.09
CA ILE A 87 -12.96 -16.74 25.60
C ILE A 87 -13.23 -15.63 24.57
N ASP A 88 -12.79 -14.40 24.83
CA ASP A 88 -12.87 -13.26 23.91
C ASP A 88 -12.21 -13.57 22.57
N GLN A 89 -10.96 -14.05 22.57
CA GLN A 89 -10.25 -14.45 21.34
C GLN A 89 -10.94 -15.58 20.57
N ARG A 90 -11.49 -16.57 21.29
CA ARG A 90 -12.24 -17.67 20.67
C ARG A 90 -13.56 -17.20 20.05
N SER A 91 -14.24 -16.24 20.66
CA SER A 91 -15.51 -15.71 20.14
C SER A 91 -15.34 -15.06 18.76
N LYS A 92 -14.23 -14.35 18.54
CA LYS A 92 -13.89 -13.65 17.29
C LYS A 92 -13.50 -14.59 16.15
N THR A 93 -12.97 -15.77 16.49
CA THR A 93 -12.45 -16.75 15.53
C THR A 93 -13.31 -18.01 15.43
N ARG A 94 -14.57 -17.94 15.89
CA ARG A 94 -15.52 -19.06 15.88
C ARG A 94 -15.83 -19.51 14.46
N ASP A 95 -16.08 -18.56 13.57
CA ASP A 95 -16.36 -18.84 12.16
C ASP A 95 -15.06 -19.03 11.36
N SER A 96 -15.09 -19.95 10.40
CA SER A 96 -13.93 -20.19 9.53
C SER A 96 -13.63 -18.97 8.65
N ARG A 97 -14.66 -18.26 8.19
CA ARG A 97 -14.52 -17.03 7.41
C ARG A 97 -13.86 -15.92 8.22
N SER A 98 -14.30 -15.71 9.47
CA SER A 98 -13.71 -14.67 10.35
C SER A 98 -12.26 -15.00 10.70
N ARG A 99 -11.95 -16.27 10.98
CA ARG A 99 -10.57 -16.73 11.24
C ARG A 99 -9.65 -16.49 10.05
N ASN A 100 -10.10 -16.84 8.85
CA ASN A 100 -9.34 -16.63 7.62
C ASN A 100 -9.11 -15.15 7.34
N LEU A 101 -10.13 -14.31 7.56
CA LEU A 101 -10.03 -12.86 7.41
C LEU A 101 -9.03 -12.27 8.41
N SER A 102 -9.09 -12.64 9.68
CA SER A 102 -8.13 -12.22 10.70
C SER A 102 -6.70 -12.61 10.34
N GLN A 103 -6.51 -13.83 9.83
CA GLN A 103 -5.19 -14.28 9.39
C GLN A 103 -4.68 -13.48 8.19
N ALA A 104 -5.54 -13.19 7.21
CA ALA A 104 -5.19 -12.37 6.05
C ALA A 104 -4.79 -10.95 6.44
N MET A 105 -5.57 -10.31 7.31
CA MET A 105 -5.27 -8.97 7.83
C MET A 105 -3.92 -8.95 8.56
N GLN A 106 -3.63 -9.98 9.35
CA GLN A 106 -2.34 -10.12 10.02
C GLN A 106 -1.19 -10.24 9.02
N PHE A 107 -1.36 -11.02 7.94
CA PHE A 107 -0.35 -11.12 6.88
C PHE A 107 -0.10 -9.78 6.19
N ILE A 108 -1.17 -9.06 5.82
CA ILE A 108 -1.07 -7.74 5.18
C ILE A 108 -0.32 -6.76 6.09
N LYS A 109 -0.63 -6.74 7.39
CA LYS A 109 -0.02 -5.84 8.37
C LYS A 109 1.45 -6.16 8.63
N ASN A 110 1.79 -7.43 8.83
CA ASN A 110 3.14 -7.85 9.23
C ASN A 110 4.13 -7.88 8.06
N HIS A 111 3.68 -8.37 6.89
CA HIS A 111 4.57 -8.66 5.76
C HIS A 111 4.40 -7.67 4.60
N GLY A 112 3.38 -6.81 4.64
CA GLY A 112 3.07 -5.93 3.52
C GLY A 112 4.10 -4.83 3.28
N GLY A 113 4.76 -4.30 4.32
CA GLY A 113 5.76 -3.23 4.19
C GLY A 113 5.20 -1.96 3.54
N LEU A 114 3.92 -1.66 3.76
CA LEU A 114 3.19 -0.54 3.20
C LEU A 114 2.74 0.46 4.28
N PRO A 115 2.54 1.74 3.95
CA PRO A 115 1.94 2.72 4.87
C PRO A 115 0.51 2.30 5.30
N PRO A 116 0.04 2.72 6.49
CA PRO A 116 -1.26 2.32 7.04
C PRO A 116 -2.45 2.57 6.11
N GLN A 117 -2.42 3.62 5.31
CA GLN A 117 -3.46 3.96 4.33
C GLN A 117 -3.52 2.90 3.22
N ILE A 118 -2.37 2.50 2.67
CA ILE A 118 -2.30 1.51 1.60
C ILE A 118 -2.55 0.09 2.15
N GLN A 119 -2.20 -0.18 3.40
CA GLN A 119 -2.60 -1.42 4.08
C GLN A 119 -4.12 -1.57 4.15
N GLN A 120 -4.86 -0.48 4.43
CA GLN A 120 -6.33 -0.50 4.40
C GLN A 120 -6.87 -0.73 2.98
N GLN A 121 -6.23 -0.17 1.95
CA GLN A 121 -6.58 -0.47 0.56
C GLN A 121 -6.36 -1.95 0.23
N ALA A 122 -5.22 -2.54 0.62
CA ALA A 122 -4.94 -3.96 0.45
C ALA A 122 -5.97 -4.84 1.19
N ALA A 123 -6.36 -4.46 2.40
CA ALA A 123 -7.42 -5.12 3.15
C ALA A 123 -8.78 -5.05 2.44
N GLY A 124 -9.11 -3.90 1.84
CA GLY A 124 -10.29 -3.72 1.00
C GLY A 124 -10.28 -4.64 -0.22
N LEU A 125 -9.16 -4.74 -0.94
CA LEU A 125 -9.00 -5.65 -2.08
C LEU A 125 -9.15 -7.12 -1.65
N TYR A 126 -8.62 -7.50 -0.49
CA TYR A 126 -8.78 -8.86 0.04
C TYR A 126 -10.26 -9.17 0.33
N ARG A 127 -10.99 -8.25 0.96
CA ARG A 127 -12.43 -8.44 1.21
C ARG A 127 -13.24 -8.59 -0.07
N LYS A 128 -13.01 -7.73 -1.06
CA LYS A 128 -13.62 -7.86 -2.39
C LYS A 128 -13.26 -9.19 -3.05
N SER A 129 -12.04 -9.69 -2.84
CA SER A 129 -11.61 -11.01 -3.32
C SER A 129 -12.36 -12.16 -2.64
N VAL A 130 -12.66 -12.04 -1.35
CA VAL A 130 -13.50 -13.00 -0.61
C VAL A 130 -14.93 -12.99 -1.16
N GLU A 131 -15.51 -11.81 -1.34
CA GLU A 131 -16.87 -11.64 -1.90
C GLU A 131 -16.99 -12.20 -3.31
N SER A 132 -15.94 -12.06 -4.12
CA SER A 132 -15.86 -12.61 -5.48
C SER A 132 -15.51 -14.10 -5.53
N GLY A 133 -15.40 -14.79 -4.38
CA GLY A 133 -15.07 -16.21 -4.33
C GLY A 133 -13.63 -16.57 -4.76
N LEU A 134 -12.71 -15.61 -4.85
CA LEU A 134 -11.33 -15.87 -5.31
C LEU A 134 -10.49 -16.64 -4.29
N VAL A 135 -10.83 -16.56 -3.01
CA VAL A 135 -10.05 -17.15 -1.91
C VAL A 135 -10.29 -18.66 -1.77
N THR A 136 -11.44 -19.18 -2.19
CA THR A 136 -11.78 -20.60 -2.03
C THR A 136 -10.85 -21.48 -2.86
N GLY A 137 -10.19 -22.44 -2.20
CA GLY A 137 -9.22 -23.34 -2.83
C GLY A 137 -7.83 -22.74 -3.07
N ARG A 138 -7.54 -21.56 -2.50
CA ARG A 138 -6.23 -20.91 -2.59
C ARG A 138 -5.63 -20.64 -1.22
N SER A 139 -4.31 -20.49 -1.17
CA SER A 139 -3.62 -20.07 0.04
C SER A 139 -4.02 -18.65 0.44
N ILE A 140 -4.48 -18.47 1.69
CA ILE A 140 -4.79 -17.15 2.28
C ILE A 140 -3.58 -16.22 2.18
N ARG A 141 -2.39 -16.76 2.45
CA ARG A 141 -1.11 -16.05 2.32
C ARG A 141 -0.90 -15.56 0.88
N GLY A 142 -1.08 -16.43 -0.10
CA GLY A 142 -0.89 -16.10 -1.51
C GLY A 142 -1.87 -15.02 -2.02
N VAL A 143 -3.14 -15.08 -1.60
CA VAL A 143 -4.11 -14.03 -1.95
C VAL A 143 -3.81 -12.72 -1.22
N SER A 144 -3.38 -12.77 0.03
CA SER A 144 -2.98 -11.58 0.81
C SER A 144 -1.77 -10.88 0.16
N ALA A 145 -0.74 -11.64 -0.22
CA ALA A 145 0.42 -11.13 -0.95
C ALA A 145 0.03 -10.50 -2.30
N ALA A 146 -0.89 -11.13 -3.03
CA ALA A 146 -1.41 -10.59 -4.28
C ALA A 146 -2.17 -9.27 -4.07
N CYS A 147 -3.00 -9.17 -3.04
CA CYS A 147 -3.72 -7.93 -2.70
C CYS A 147 -2.76 -6.80 -2.32
N VAL A 148 -1.70 -7.12 -1.58
CA VAL A 148 -0.64 -6.15 -1.24
C VAL A 148 0.10 -5.67 -2.49
N TYR A 149 0.47 -6.58 -3.41
CA TYR A 149 1.09 -6.19 -4.67
C TYR A 149 0.18 -5.26 -5.49
N VAL A 150 -1.10 -5.61 -5.61
CA VAL A 150 -2.07 -4.81 -6.37
C VAL A 150 -2.30 -3.44 -5.72
N ALA A 151 -2.44 -3.38 -4.39
CA ALA A 151 -2.57 -2.11 -3.67
C ALA A 151 -1.33 -1.22 -3.84
N ALA A 152 -0.13 -1.79 -3.73
CA ALA A 152 1.12 -1.06 -3.95
C ALA A 152 1.21 -0.51 -5.37
N ARG A 153 0.78 -1.31 -6.36
CA ARG A 153 0.77 -0.93 -7.77
C ARG A 153 -0.22 0.21 -8.05
N GLU A 154 -1.45 0.13 -7.54
CA GLU A 154 -2.45 1.20 -7.65
C GLU A 154 -1.98 2.50 -6.96
N ALA A 155 -1.22 2.36 -5.86
CA ALA A 155 -0.60 3.49 -5.17
C ALA A 155 0.67 4.03 -5.85
N ARG A 156 1.05 3.52 -7.03
CA ARG A 156 2.28 3.88 -7.77
C ARG A 156 3.57 3.67 -6.97
N ILE A 157 3.56 2.69 -6.07
CA ILE A 157 4.71 2.30 -5.26
C ILE A 157 5.34 1.05 -5.89
N PRO A 158 6.47 1.16 -6.62
CA PRO A 158 7.05 0.01 -7.30
C PRO A 158 7.58 -1.02 -6.29
N ARG A 159 7.08 -2.26 -6.41
CA ARG A 159 7.58 -3.43 -5.68
C ARG A 159 7.86 -4.55 -6.66
N LYS A 160 9.00 -5.25 -6.52
CA LYS A 160 9.25 -6.45 -7.33
C LYS A 160 8.39 -7.57 -6.77
N ILE A 161 7.90 -8.44 -7.65
CA ILE A 161 7.11 -9.61 -7.23
C ILE A 161 7.95 -10.51 -6.31
N ASP A 162 9.26 -10.62 -6.59
CA ASP A 162 10.18 -11.43 -5.79
C ASP A 162 10.42 -10.84 -4.40
N ASP A 163 10.43 -9.52 -4.25
CA ASP A 163 10.51 -8.84 -2.94
C ASP A 163 9.29 -9.21 -2.08
N ILE A 164 8.08 -9.17 -2.67
CA ILE A 164 6.84 -9.52 -1.96
C ILE A 164 6.77 -11.01 -1.66
N ALA A 165 7.17 -11.86 -2.62
CA ALA A 165 7.23 -13.30 -2.39
C ALA A 165 8.15 -13.61 -1.19
N SER A 166 9.32 -12.98 -1.13
CA SER A 166 10.27 -13.14 -0.02
C SER A 166 9.71 -12.61 1.29
N ALA A 167 9.05 -11.44 1.28
CA ALA A 167 8.45 -10.86 2.48
C ALA A 167 7.34 -11.74 3.08
N PHE A 168 6.60 -12.48 2.24
CA PHE A 168 5.52 -13.38 2.66
C PHE A 168 6.01 -14.84 2.86
N ASP A 169 7.31 -15.09 2.96
CA ASP A 169 7.89 -16.43 3.13
C ASP A 169 7.54 -17.42 2.00
N MET A 170 7.32 -16.92 0.78
CA MET A 170 7.02 -17.69 -0.43
C MET A 170 8.29 -17.87 -1.28
N SER A 171 9.22 -18.68 -0.80
CA SER A 171 10.56 -18.82 -1.39
C SER A 171 10.62 -19.83 -2.54
N THR A 172 9.66 -20.75 -2.64
CA THR A 172 9.69 -21.80 -3.67
C THR A 172 9.26 -21.27 -5.04
N GLU A 173 9.82 -21.85 -6.12
CA GLU A 173 9.47 -21.45 -7.49
C GLU A 173 7.99 -21.71 -7.83
N VAL A 174 7.40 -22.76 -7.24
CA VAL A 174 5.97 -23.07 -7.40
C VAL A 174 5.12 -21.96 -6.79
N GLU A 175 5.43 -21.51 -5.58
CA GLU A 175 4.72 -20.43 -4.90
C GLU A 175 4.87 -19.10 -5.63
N LYS A 176 6.06 -18.76 -6.14
CA LYS A 176 6.27 -17.55 -6.95
C LYS A 176 5.43 -17.57 -8.23
N LYS A 177 5.33 -18.73 -8.90
CA LYS A 177 4.50 -18.91 -10.09
C LYS A 177 3.01 -18.78 -9.75
N GLU A 178 2.59 -19.34 -8.61
CA GLU A 178 1.22 -19.21 -8.11
C GLU A 178 0.89 -17.75 -7.75
N LEU A 179 1.80 -17.03 -7.11
CA LEU A 179 1.65 -15.61 -6.77
C LEU A 179 1.44 -14.77 -8.04
N LYS A 180 2.28 -14.95 -9.07
CA LYS A 180 2.13 -14.28 -10.38
C LYS A 180 0.77 -14.57 -11.02
N ARG A 181 0.26 -15.81 -10.91
CA ARG A 181 -1.07 -16.18 -11.40
C ARG A 181 -2.18 -15.50 -10.60
N THR A 182 -2.05 -15.47 -9.28
CA THR A 182 -3.04 -14.90 -8.37
C THR A 182 -3.11 -13.37 -8.49
N ILE A 183 -1.96 -12.68 -8.64
CA ILE A 183 -1.89 -11.24 -8.93
C ILE A 183 -2.71 -10.91 -10.19
N ARG A 184 -2.47 -11.63 -11.29
CA ARG A 184 -3.20 -11.39 -12.56
C ARG A 184 -4.70 -11.62 -12.40
N LEU A 185 -5.09 -12.64 -11.64
CA LEU A 185 -6.49 -12.94 -11.39
C LEU A 185 -7.18 -11.86 -10.54
N VAL A 186 -6.56 -11.48 -9.43
CA VAL A 186 -7.06 -10.43 -8.53
C VAL A 186 -7.19 -9.10 -9.29
N ALA A 187 -6.15 -8.70 -10.01
CA ALA A 187 -6.15 -7.46 -10.80
C ALA A 187 -7.28 -7.44 -11.83
N ARG A 188 -7.46 -8.54 -12.58
CA ARG A 188 -8.53 -8.65 -13.59
C ARG A 188 -9.93 -8.65 -12.98
N THR A 189 -10.12 -9.38 -11.89
CA THR A 189 -11.46 -9.56 -11.28
C THR A 189 -11.92 -8.28 -10.58
N LEU A 190 -10.99 -7.54 -9.97
CA LEU A 190 -11.28 -6.33 -9.20
C LEU A 190 -11.16 -5.04 -10.02
N GLY A 191 -10.85 -5.13 -11.32
CA GLY A 191 -10.71 -3.97 -12.19
C GLY A 191 -9.50 -3.08 -11.87
N ALA A 192 -8.46 -3.62 -11.23
CA ALA A 192 -7.23 -2.88 -10.90
C ALA A 192 -6.30 -2.90 -12.12
N HIS A 193 -6.39 -1.86 -12.94
CA HIS A 193 -5.77 -1.79 -14.27
C HIS A 193 -4.59 -0.82 -14.35
N HIS A 194 -4.03 -0.34 -13.24
CA HIS A 194 -2.90 0.60 -13.30
C HIS A 194 -1.73 0.07 -14.14
N VAL A 195 -1.38 0.79 -15.20
CA VAL A 195 -0.26 0.47 -16.09
C VAL A 195 0.99 1.15 -15.53
N THR A 196 1.99 0.35 -15.18
CA THR A 196 3.19 0.86 -14.54
C THR A 196 4.09 1.57 -15.55
N GLY A 197 4.43 2.83 -15.27
CA GLY A 197 5.35 3.63 -16.06
C GLY A 197 6.82 3.53 -15.59
N PRO A 198 7.81 3.94 -16.42
CA PRO A 198 9.21 4.05 -15.98
C PRO A 198 9.40 5.07 -14.85
N GLU A 199 8.61 6.13 -14.85
CA GLU A 199 8.63 7.23 -13.86
C GLU A 199 8.51 6.73 -12.42
N GLU A 200 7.67 5.71 -12.18
CA GLU A 200 7.43 5.14 -10.86
C GLU A 200 8.70 4.54 -10.25
N TYR A 201 9.63 4.06 -11.08
CA TYR A 201 10.86 3.42 -10.63
C TYR A 201 12.02 4.40 -10.39
N LEU A 202 11.94 5.63 -10.92
CA LEU A 202 13.08 6.55 -10.96
C LEU A 202 13.58 6.89 -9.55
N GLU A 203 12.68 7.23 -8.63
CA GLU A 203 13.04 7.62 -7.25
C GLU A 203 13.64 6.46 -6.48
N LYS A 204 13.02 5.27 -6.57
CA LYS A 204 13.52 4.08 -5.89
C LYS A 204 14.91 3.68 -6.42
N PHE A 205 15.07 3.64 -7.74
CA PHE A 205 16.36 3.23 -8.33
C PHE A 205 17.45 4.28 -8.12
N HIS A 206 17.11 5.57 -8.13
CA HIS A 206 18.01 6.65 -7.76
C HIS A 206 18.54 6.48 -6.33
N SER A 207 17.64 6.19 -5.38
CA SER A 207 18.01 5.90 -3.99
C SER A 207 18.83 4.62 -3.84
N ASP A 208 18.44 3.53 -4.51
CA ASP A 208 19.13 2.23 -4.44
C ASP A 208 20.56 2.31 -5.05
N LEU A 209 20.78 3.20 -6.02
CA LEU A 209 22.08 3.48 -6.63
C LEU A 209 22.92 4.52 -5.87
N GLY A 210 22.36 5.16 -4.84
CA GLY A 210 23.04 6.21 -4.06
C GLY A 210 23.52 7.36 -4.95
N LEU A 211 22.66 7.84 -5.85
CA LEU A 211 22.99 8.93 -6.78
C LEU A 211 22.70 10.31 -6.15
N PRO A 212 23.47 11.36 -6.48
CA PRO A 212 23.17 12.72 -6.08
C PRO A 212 21.80 13.22 -6.56
N ALA A 213 21.15 14.10 -5.79
CA ALA A 213 19.84 14.67 -6.11
C ALA A 213 19.73 15.35 -7.50
N PRO A 214 20.75 16.10 -8.01
CA PRO A 214 20.67 16.74 -9.33
C PRO A 214 20.42 15.75 -10.48
N ILE A 215 20.89 14.51 -10.35
CA ILE A 215 20.73 13.47 -11.37
C ILE A 215 19.26 13.10 -11.56
N LEU A 216 18.46 13.10 -10.49
CA LEU A 216 17.03 12.80 -10.60
C LEU A 216 16.28 13.83 -11.45
N GLY A 217 16.65 15.11 -11.36
CA GLY A 217 16.14 16.18 -12.21
C GLY A 217 16.50 15.96 -13.67
N ALA A 218 17.78 15.74 -13.96
CA ALA A 218 18.27 15.47 -15.32
C ALA A 218 17.60 14.23 -15.95
N VAL A 219 17.33 13.19 -15.16
CA VAL A 219 16.63 11.99 -15.62
C VAL A 219 15.18 12.27 -15.97
N ARG A 220 14.46 13.08 -15.18
CA ARG A 220 13.08 13.48 -15.49
C ARG A 220 13.00 14.31 -16.75
N GLU A 221 13.92 15.26 -16.93
CA GLU A 221 14.03 16.04 -18.18
C GLU A 221 14.37 15.17 -19.39
N LEU A 222 15.27 14.19 -19.21
CA LEU A 222 15.58 13.21 -20.24
C LEU A 222 14.35 12.38 -20.61
N TRP A 223 13.61 11.88 -19.62
CA TRP A 223 12.38 11.11 -19.85
C TRP A 223 11.33 11.93 -20.60
N ASN A 224 11.08 13.18 -20.18
CA ASN A 224 10.12 14.06 -20.83
C ASN A 224 10.42 14.30 -22.31
N ARG A 225 11.71 14.26 -22.72
CA ARG A 225 12.11 14.41 -24.12
C ARG A 225 11.90 13.15 -24.96
N VAL A 226 11.95 11.96 -24.36
CA VAL A 226 11.95 10.69 -25.09
C VAL A 226 10.68 9.86 -24.90
N GLN A 227 9.81 10.21 -23.95
CA GLN A 227 8.64 9.39 -23.57
C GLN A 227 7.65 9.14 -24.71
N ASP A 228 7.46 10.10 -25.61
CA ASP A 228 6.46 10.02 -26.70
C ASP A 228 6.91 9.15 -27.88
N GLN A 229 8.13 8.60 -27.82
CA GLN A 229 8.67 7.81 -28.91
C GLN A 229 8.14 6.37 -28.89
N TYR A 230 7.68 5.89 -30.05
CA TYR A 230 7.16 4.53 -30.25
C TYR A 230 8.17 3.42 -29.92
N ALA A 231 9.46 3.72 -29.93
CA ALA A 231 10.53 2.76 -29.68
C ALA A 231 10.48 2.12 -28.27
N TRP A 232 9.81 2.75 -27.31
CA TRP A 232 9.63 2.22 -25.96
C TRP A 232 8.52 1.16 -25.84
N GLN A 233 7.67 1.01 -26.86
CA GLN A 233 6.56 0.07 -26.82
C GLN A 233 7.04 -1.38 -26.70
N GLY A 234 6.38 -2.13 -25.81
CA GLY A 234 6.71 -3.53 -25.52
C GLY A 234 8.00 -3.73 -24.70
N LYS A 235 8.71 -2.65 -24.32
CA LYS A 235 9.86 -2.74 -23.42
C LYS A 235 9.41 -2.68 -21.97
N LYS A 236 10.16 -3.34 -21.08
CA LYS A 236 9.86 -3.39 -19.65
C LYS A 236 10.14 -2.00 -19.02
N PRO A 237 9.17 -1.37 -18.32
CA PRO A 237 9.35 -0.04 -17.72
C PRO A 237 10.53 0.06 -16.75
N SER A 238 10.79 -1.00 -15.97
CA SER A 238 11.95 -1.05 -15.07
C SER A 238 13.29 -0.99 -15.81
N GLY A 239 13.35 -1.53 -17.03
CA GLY A 239 14.55 -1.48 -17.86
C GLY A 239 14.79 -0.07 -18.40
N ILE A 240 13.73 0.59 -18.86
CA ILE A 240 13.79 1.98 -19.35
C ILE A 240 14.28 2.91 -18.23
N ALA A 241 13.69 2.81 -17.04
CA ALA A 241 14.12 3.59 -15.87
C ALA A 241 15.60 3.38 -15.52
N GLY A 242 16.08 2.13 -15.57
CA GLY A 242 17.49 1.81 -15.35
C GLY A 242 18.42 2.45 -16.38
N VAL A 243 18.04 2.43 -17.67
CA VAL A 243 18.85 3.00 -18.75
C VAL A 243 18.92 4.52 -18.68
N LEU A 244 17.80 5.17 -18.35
CA LEU A 244 17.76 6.63 -18.16
C LEU A 244 18.70 7.07 -17.02
N LEU A 245 18.66 6.35 -15.89
CA LEU A 245 19.54 6.59 -14.75
C LEU A 245 21.01 6.31 -15.09
N TYR A 246 21.30 5.24 -15.82
CA TYR A 246 22.65 4.94 -16.30
C TYR A 246 23.18 6.05 -17.20
N HIS A 247 22.41 6.49 -18.20
CA HIS A 247 22.83 7.57 -19.09
C HIS A 247 23.08 8.88 -18.33
N ALA A 248 22.20 9.24 -17.41
CA ALA A 248 22.37 10.45 -16.61
C ALA A 248 23.53 10.36 -15.60
N SER A 249 23.78 9.18 -15.01
CA SER A 249 24.91 8.99 -14.09
C SER A 249 26.26 9.09 -14.81
N GLN A 250 26.35 8.57 -16.05
CA GLN A 250 27.56 8.69 -16.87
C GLN A 250 27.89 10.12 -17.27
N ASN A 251 26.88 11.00 -17.35
CA ASN A 251 27.04 12.43 -17.66
C ASN A 251 27.19 13.29 -16.40
N SER A 252 27.49 12.68 -15.25
CA SER A 252 27.63 13.34 -13.96
C SER A 252 28.96 12.95 -13.29
N ASP A 253 29.31 13.64 -12.21
CA ASP A 253 30.49 13.33 -11.41
C ASP A 253 30.38 12.01 -10.61
N SER A 254 29.23 11.32 -10.68
CA SER A 254 28.99 10.05 -9.99
C SER A 254 28.56 8.94 -10.97
N PRO A 255 29.49 8.40 -11.77
CA PRO A 255 29.19 7.31 -12.69
C PRO A 255 28.83 6.02 -11.93
N ARG A 256 27.98 5.22 -12.55
CA ARG A 256 27.58 3.89 -12.05
C ARG A 256 27.83 2.83 -13.11
N THR A 257 28.23 1.65 -12.69
CA THR A 257 28.53 0.56 -13.62
C THR A 257 27.25 -0.07 -14.17
N GLN A 258 27.34 -0.70 -15.34
CA GLN A 258 26.21 -1.42 -15.93
C GLN A 258 25.70 -2.53 -14.98
N SER A 259 26.62 -3.22 -14.31
CA SER A 259 26.29 -4.29 -13.35
C SER A 259 25.47 -3.78 -12.16
N GLU A 260 25.84 -2.63 -11.59
CA GLU A 260 25.10 -1.97 -10.50
C GLU A 260 23.67 -1.64 -10.92
N VAL A 261 23.52 -0.99 -12.08
CA VAL A 261 22.21 -0.62 -12.62
C VAL A 261 21.36 -1.84 -12.94
N CYS A 262 21.95 -2.90 -13.53
CA CYS A 262 21.28 -4.16 -13.83
C CYS A 262 20.76 -4.85 -12.56
N LYS A 263 21.54 -4.83 -11.47
CA LYS A 263 21.14 -5.40 -10.18
C LYS A 263 19.89 -4.69 -9.61
N VAL A 264 19.85 -3.36 -9.69
CA VAL A 264 18.72 -2.55 -9.21
C VAL A 264 17.49 -2.71 -10.11
N SER A 265 17.65 -2.55 -11.42
CA SER A 265 16.55 -2.61 -12.41
C SER A 265 16.03 -4.02 -12.72
N GLY A 266 16.81 -5.05 -12.39
CA GLY A 266 16.44 -6.46 -12.60
C GLY A 266 16.38 -6.84 -14.08
N ILE A 267 17.30 -6.31 -14.90
CA ILE A 267 17.50 -6.66 -16.31
C ILE A 267 18.93 -7.14 -16.56
N SER A 268 19.16 -7.89 -17.64
CA SER A 268 20.51 -8.30 -18.04
C SER A 268 21.30 -7.16 -18.68
N GLU A 269 22.63 -7.21 -18.60
CA GLU A 269 23.51 -6.21 -19.22
C GLU A 269 23.31 -6.11 -20.74
N VAL A 270 23.04 -7.24 -21.41
CA VAL A 270 22.73 -7.26 -22.86
C VAL A 270 21.48 -6.44 -23.15
N THR A 271 20.46 -6.55 -22.31
CA THR A 271 19.22 -5.77 -22.43
C THR A 271 19.48 -4.28 -22.19
N LEU A 272 20.29 -3.95 -21.17
CA LEU A 272 20.68 -2.58 -20.86
C LEU A 272 21.39 -1.93 -22.05
N ARG A 273 22.39 -2.61 -22.64
CA ARG A 273 23.13 -2.11 -23.82
C ARG A 273 22.22 -1.91 -25.03
N GLY A 274 21.28 -2.84 -25.26
CA GLY A 274 20.31 -2.72 -26.34
C GLY A 274 19.41 -1.49 -26.19
N LEU A 275 18.88 -1.26 -24.99
CA LEU A 275 18.05 -0.08 -24.70
C LEU A 275 18.86 1.23 -24.72
N LEU A 276 20.13 1.19 -24.29
CA LEU A 276 21.02 2.34 -24.35
C LEU A 276 21.31 2.76 -25.79
N LYS A 277 21.55 1.80 -26.69
CA LYS A 277 21.72 2.09 -28.13
C LYS A 277 20.47 2.75 -28.71
N GLN A 278 19.29 2.30 -28.30
CA GLN A 278 18.03 2.94 -28.70
C GLN A 278 17.98 4.36 -28.15
N LEU A 279 18.21 4.57 -26.85
CA LEU A 279 18.20 5.89 -26.23
C LEU A 279 19.14 6.88 -26.93
N ASN A 280 20.39 6.47 -27.21
CA ASN A 280 21.36 7.33 -27.88
C ASN A 280 20.91 7.70 -29.30
N SER A 281 20.39 6.73 -30.06
CA SER A 281 19.84 7.01 -31.39
C SER A 281 18.72 8.06 -31.32
N MET A 282 17.86 8.03 -30.31
CA MET A 282 16.78 9.02 -30.13
C MET A 282 17.30 10.42 -29.79
N LEU A 283 18.43 10.50 -29.07
CA LEU A 283 19.08 11.75 -28.72
C LEU A 283 19.84 12.35 -29.91
N GLU A 284 20.37 11.51 -30.80
CA GLU A 284 21.09 11.91 -32.02
C GLU A 284 20.15 12.34 -33.17
N THR A 285 18.86 11.93 -33.16
CA THR A 285 17.92 12.27 -34.25
C THR A 285 17.38 13.71 -34.17
N ARG A 286 18.03 14.59 -33.41
CA ARG A 286 17.73 16.02 -33.29
C ARG A 286 18.99 16.86 -33.17
#